data_AF-A0A1H7YHP8-F1
#
_entry.id   AF-A0A1H7YHP8-F1
#
_cell.length_a   1.000
_cell.length_b   1.000
_cell.length_c   1.000
_cell.angle_alpha   90.00
_cell.angle_beta   90.00
_cell.angle_gamma   90.00
#
_symmetry.space_group_name_H-M   'P 1'
#
loop_
_entity.id
_entity.type
_entity.pdbx_description
1 polymer ?
#
loop_
_entity_poly.entity_id
_entity_poly.type
_entity_poly.pdbx_seq_one_letter_code
_entity_poly.pdbx_strand_id
1 'polypeptide(L)'
;MSILSKEDVLQKAEEMDVKFVRLQFTDVLGITKNVAITVEQLEEALDDKIMFDGSSIEGFTRIQESDMYLKPDYDTFAIFP
;
A
#
# COMPACT_ATOMS: atom_id res chain seq x y z
N MET A 1 0.68 13.56 13.84
CA MET A 1 1.95 12.80 13.85
C MET A 1 1.54 11.34 13.81
N SER A 2 2.13 10.56 12.91
CA SER A 2 1.94 9.11 12.90
C SER A 2 2.39 8.54 14.24
N ILE A 3 1.64 7.62 14.82
CA ILE A 3 1.99 6.93 16.06
C ILE A 3 3.08 5.89 15.79
N LEU A 4 3.02 5.25 14.62
CA LEU A 4 4.00 4.29 14.13
C LEU A 4 5.00 4.94 13.16
N SER A 5 6.25 4.49 13.22
CA SER A 5 7.31 4.80 12.27
C SER A 5 7.45 3.73 11.18
N LYS A 6 8.25 4.00 10.15
CA LYS A 6 8.60 3.02 9.11
C LYS A 6 9.26 1.79 9.75
N GLU A 7 10.18 2.02 10.68
CA GLU A 7 10.91 0.99 11.40
C GLU A 7 9.96 0.11 12.22
N ASP A 8 8.97 0.70 12.90
CA ASP A 8 7.98 -0.06 13.67
C ASP A 8 7.17 -1.01 12.78
N VAL A 9 6.79 -0.57 11.57
CA VAL A 9 6.03 -1.40 10.61
C VAL A 9 6.89 -2.57 10.10
N LEU A 10 8.14 -2.30 9.74
CA LEU A 10 9.08 -3.33 9.27
C LEU A 10 9.36 -4.37 10.36
N GLN A 11 9.63 -3.91 11.58
CA GLN A 11 9.88 -4.80 12.72
C GLN A 11 8.65 -5.67 13.00
N LYS A 12 7.44 -5.09 13.03
CA LYS A 12 6.21 -5.87 13.22
C LYS A 12 5.98 -6.89 12.11
N ALA A 13 6.28 -6.55 10.86
CA ALA A 13 6.14 -7.47 9.74
C ALA A 13 7.10 -8.68 9.88
N GLU A 14 8.32 -8.44 10.34
CA GLU A 14 9.31 -9.49 10.63
C GLU A 14 8.90 -10.35 11.82
N GLU A 15 8.54 -9.75 12.96
CA GLU A 15 8.13 -10.44 14.18
C GLU A 15 6.92 -11.37 13.96
N MET A 16 6.03 -10.98 13.06
CA MET A 16 4.80 -11.71 12.72
C MET A 16 4.97 -12.66 11.52
N ASP A 17 6.19 -12.84 11.00
CA ASP A 17 6.52 -13.68 9.84
C ASP A 17 5.65 -13.39 8.59
N VAL A 18 5.36 -12.10 8.35
CA VAL A 18 4.53 -11.68 7.23
C VAL A 18 5.22 -12.01 5.90
N LYS A 19 4.48 -12.63 4.97
CA LYS A 19 4.98 -12.95 3.62
C LYS A 19 4.46 -12.01 2.54
N PHE A 20 3.25 -11.48 2.74
CA PHE A 20 2.57 -10.61 1.78
C PHE A 20 1.92 -9.44 2.51
N VAL A 21 1.97 -8.28 1.87
CA VAL A 21 1.31 -7.06 2.36
C VAL A 21 0.32 -6.59 1.31
N ARG A 22 -0.82 -6.08 1.76
CA ARG A 22 -1.85 -5.48 0.89
C ARG A 22 -1.88 -3.98 1.13
N LEU A 23 -1.50 -3.22 0.12
CA LEU A 23 -1.72 -1.77 0.09
C LEU A 23 -3.16 -1.53 -0.35
N GLN A 24 -4.02 -1.19 0.60
CA GLN A 24 -5.45 -1.03 0.38
C GLN A 24 -5.84 0.45 0.26
N PHE A 25 -6.74 0.75 -0.67
CA PHE A 25 -7.29 2.09 -0.87
C PHE A 25 -8.73 1.99 -1.39
N THR A 26 -9.41 3.12 -1.49
CA THR A 26 -10.79 3.20 -1.97
C THR A 26 -10.83 4.13 -3.18
N ASP A 27 -11.54 3.71 -4.23
CA ASP A 27 -11.75 4.55 -5.41
C ASP A 27 -12.88 5.59 -5.21
N VAL A 28 -13.12 6.43 -6.22
CA VAL A 28 -14.14 7.49 -6.15
C VAL A 28 -15.58 6.95 -6.05
N LEU A 29 -15.80 5.68 -6.40
CA LEU A 29 -17.09 5.02 -6.30
C LEU A 29 -17.29 4.32 -4.95
N GLY A 30 -16.31 4.41 -4.04
CA GLY A 30 -16.35 3.78 -2.73
C GLY A 30 -15.96 2.30 -2.75
N ILE A 31 -15.42 1.79 -3.86
CA ILE A 31 -15.01 0.39 -3.98
C ILE A 31 -13.61 0.23 -3.41
N THR A 32 -13.46 -0.73 -2.49
CA THR A 32 -12.16 -1.08 -1.94
C THR A 32 -11.31 -1.83 -2.97
N LYS A 33 -10.11 -1.31 -3.23
CA LYS A 33 -9.09 -1.92 -4.09
C LYS A 33 -7.85 -2.21 -3.25
N ASN A 34 -7.00 -3.12 -3.72
CA ASN A 34 -5.73 -3.38 -3.06
C ASN A 34 -4.68 -3.89 -4.06
N VAL A 35 -3.42 -3.60 -3.77
CA VAL A 35 -2.24 -4.16 -4.45
C VAL A 35 -1.53 -5.06 -3.46
N ALA A 36 -1.29 -6.31 -3.84
CA ALA A 36 -0.52 -7.26 -3.04
C ALA A 36 0.96 -7.19 -3.45
N ILE A 37 1.83 -7.03 -2.46
CA ILE A 37 3.29 -7.03 -2.60
C ILE A 37 3.88 -8.10 -1.67
N THR A 38 5.11 -8.52 -1.94
CA THR A 38 5.84 -9.38 -1.00
C THR A 38 6.46 -8.54 0.13
N VAL A 39 6.79 -9.17 1.25
CA VAL A 39 7.41 -8.48 2.39
C VAL A 39 8.75 -7.84 2.02
N GLU A 40 9.50 -8.42 1.08
CA GLU A 40 10.75 -7.88 0.58
C GLU A 40 10.57 -6.52 -0.14
N GLN A 41 9.38 -6.25 -0.68
CA GLN A 41 9.03 -4.99 -1.32
C GLN A 41 8.45 -3.96 -0.34
N LEU A 42 8.18 -4.36 0.91
CA LEU A 42 7.52 -3.51 1.91
C LEU A 42 8.35 -2.27 2.23
N GLU A 43 9.67 -2.41 2.38
CA GLU A 43 10.54 -1.27 2.70
C GLU A 43 10.49 -0.20 1.61
N GLU A 44 10.51 -0.63 0.34
CA GLU A 44 10.36 0.26 -0.81
C GLU A 44 8.96 0.88 -0.88
N ALA A 45 7.92 0.10 -0.55
CA ALA A 45 6.55 0.59 -0.48
C ALA A 45 6.35 1.71 0.53
N LEU A 46 6.97 1.60 1.70
CA LEU A 46 6.91 2.61 2.76
C LEU A 46 7.68 3.89 2.38
N ASP A 47 8.60 3.84 1.42
CA ASP A 47 9.34 5.00 0.90
C ASP A 47 8.61 5.74 -0.25
N ASP A 48 7.30 5.54 -0.41
CA ASP A 48 6.48 6.12 -1.49
C ASP A 48 6.91 5.69 -2.91
N LYS A 49 7.53 4.51 -3.08
CA LYS A 49 8.10 4.06 -4.36
C LYS A 49 7.29 3.00 -5.10
N ILE A 50 6.19 2.50 -4.53
CA ILE A 50 5.33 1.56 -5.25
C ILE A 50 4.44 2.34 -6.22
N MET A 51 4.76 2.17 -7.51
CA MET A 51 3.89 2.54 -8.62
C MET A 51 2.92 1.40 -8.91
N PHE A 52 1.70 1.75 -9.27
CA PHE A 52 0.74 0.82 -9.82
C PHE A 52 0.01 1.44 -11.01
N ASP A 53 -0.46 0.57 -11.91
CA ASP A 53 -1.23 0.99 -13.08
C ASP A 53 -2.66 1.38 -12.68
N GLY A 54 -2.87 2.68 -12.63
CA GLY A 54 -4.12 3.37 -12.38
C GLY A 54 -5.18 3.20 -13.46
N SER A 55 -4.84 2.67 -14.64
CA SER A 55 -5.82 2.39 -15.70
C SER A 55 -6.90 1.38 -15.26
N SER A 56 -6.60 0.58 -14.24
CA SER A 56 -7.53 -0.39 -13.65
C SER A 56 -8.47 0.20 -12.59
N ILE A 57 -8.40 1.51 -12.31
CA ILE A 57 -9.32 2.23 -11.41
C ILE A 57 -10.31 3.07 -12.23
N GLU A 58 -11.59 2.69 -12.18
CA GLU A 58 -12.64 3.48 -12.80
C GLU A 58 -12.76 4.86 -12.15
N GLY A 59 -12.67 5.91 -12.98
CA GLY A 59 -12.93 7.28 -12.58
C GLY A 59 -11.72 8.08 -12.06
N PHE A 60 -10.53 7.49 -11.96
CA PHE A 60 -9.34 8.20 -11.44
C PHE A 60 -8.49 8.92 -12.50
N THR A 61 -8.44 8.49 -13.77
CA THR A 61 -7.61 9.19 -14.80
C THR A 61 -8.19 9.16 -16.23
N ARG A 62 -7.82 10.16 -17.05
CA ARG A 62 -7.95 10.09 -18.52
C ARG A 62 -6.87 9.13 -19.02
N ILE A 63 -7.17 8.40 -20.10
CA ILE A 63 -6.42 7.30 -20.76
C ILE A 63 -4.88 7.45 -20.89
N GLN A 64 -4.27 8.61 -20.60
CA GLN A 64 -2.85 8.91 -20.82
C GLN A 64 -1.98 9.14 -19.56
N GLU A 65 -2.53 9.06 -18.35
CA GLU A 65 -1.73 9.16 -17.11
C GLU A 65 -2.06 7.97 -16.21
N SER A 66 -1.43 6.83 -16.49
CA SER A 66 -1.71 5.54 -15.83
C SER A 66 -0.82 5.27 -14.62
N ASP A 67 0.29 5.98 -14.43
CA ASP A 67 1.21 5.66 -13.33
C ASP A 67 0.85 6.46 -12.08
N MET A 68 0.34 5.75 -11.06
CA MET A 68 0.00 6.34 -9.76
C MET A 68 0.87 5.73 -8.66
N TYR A 69 1.22 6.56 -7.67
CA TYR A 69 1.95 6.13 -6.48
C TYR A 69 0.99 5.85 -5.33
N LEU A 70 1.28 4.79 -4.57
CA LEU A 70 0.65 4.58 -3.27
C LEU A 70 1.56 5.09 -2.17
N LYS A 71 0.98 5.89 -1.28
CA LYS A 71 1.60 6.37 -0.05
C LYS A 71 0.96 5.64 1.13
N PRO A 72 1.62 4.62 1.71
CA PRO A 72 1.06 3.89 2.84
C PRO A 72 0.96 4.77 4.09
N ASP A 73 -0.14 4.64 4.82
CA ASP A 73 -0.28 5.21 6.16
C ASP A 73 0.14 4.18 7.21
N TYR A 74 1.22 4.47 7.94
CA TYR A 74 1.82 3.53 8.89
C TYR A 74 0.86 3.16 10.04
N ASP A 75 0.00 4.09 10.45
CA ASP A 75 -0.94 3.89 11.55
C ASP A 75 -2.08 2.92 11.18
N THR A 76 -2.22 2.57 9.90
CA THR A 76 -3.22 1.62 9.40
C THR A 76 -2.71 0.18 9.29
N PHE A 77 -1.46 -0.08 9.69
CA PHE A 77 -0.90 -1.43 9.64
C PHE A 77 -1.67 -2.40 10.53
N ALA A 78 -2.18 -3.47 9.92
CA ALA A 78 -2.94 -4.51 10.61
C ALA A 78 -2.61 -5.90 10.03
N ILE A 79 -2.59 -6.90 10.90
CA ILE A 79 -2.47 -8.31 10.52
C ILE A 79 -3.88 -8.85 10.26
N PHE A 80 -4.06 -9.51 9.12
CA PHE A 80 -5.28 -10.26 8.86
C PHE A 80 -5.18 -11.64 9.54
N PRO A 81 -6.14 -12.01 10.41
CA PRO A 81 -6.15 -13.27 11.14
C PRO A 81 -6.42 -14.47 10.23
#